data_AF-A0A5Q4EUA6-F1
#
_entry.id   AF-A0A5Q4EUA6-F1
#
_cell.length_a   1.000
_cell.length_b   1.000
_cell.length_c   1.000
_cell.angle_alpha   90.00
_cell.angle_beta   90.00
_cell.angle_gamma   90.00
#
_symmetry.space_group_name_H-M   'P 1'
#
loop_
_entity.id
_entity.type
_entity.pdbx_description
1 polymer ?
#
loop_
_entity_poly.entity_id
_entity_poly.type
_entity_poly.pdbx_seq_one_letter_code
_entity_poly.pdbx_strand_id
1 'polypeptide(L)'
;MKRLLINIAGFQIGWFGCILSARWDMPLVGIAIVAAVIAAHLWMRSWDRREALAIGAIFASGAAMDSILLGFGLLSFQESSTVTPLFALWIGAMWANFGATLNTSYRWLRGRWALAAAFGLVGGPTTYYAGMKLGAIGFHESQHWTWLALGIEWTIAMPLALWAAARLTGWRPAKLTGSPPASPEGDVA
;
A
#
# COMPACT_ATOMS: atom_id res chain seq x y z
N MET A 1 20.53 0.40 -1.71
CA MET A 1 20.05 -0.28 -0.47
C MET A 1 19.56 0.68 0.61
N LYS A 2 20.29 1.75 0.98
CA LYS A 2 19.87 2.70 2.05
C LYS A 2 18.40 3.19 1.95
N ARG A 3 17.98 3.68 0.77
CA ARG A 3 16.60 4.16 0.54
C ARG A 3 15.52 3.08 0.73
N LEU A 4 15.84 1.83 0.39
CA LEU A 4 14.94 0.69 0.59
C LEU A 4 14.74 0.42 2.08
N LEU A 5 15.84 0.35 2.85
CA LEU A 5 15.77 0.09 4.29
C LEU A 5 15.01 1.19 5.04
N ILE A 6 15.23 2.45 4.68
CA ILE A 6 14.49 3.59 5.26
C ILE A 6 13.00 3.47 4.94
N ASN A 7 12.63 3.09 3.71
CA ASN A 7 11.24 2.93 3.34
C ASN A 7 10.56 1.78 4.08
N ILE A 8 11.25 0.64 4.23
CA ILE A 8 10.75 -0.50 5.02
C ILE A 8 10.57 -0.08 6.48
N ALA A 9 11.55 0.58 7.09
CA ALA A 9 11.46 1.04 8.47
C ALA A 9 10.33 2.07 8.65
N GLY A 10 10.21 3.04 7.73
CA GLY A 10 9.13 4.02 7.74
C GLY A 10 7.75 3.36 7.62
N PHE A 11 7.60 2.39 6.72
CA PHE A 11 6.35 1.63 6.59
C PHE A 11 5.98 0.92 7.90
N GLN A 12 6.93 0.24 8.54
CA GLN A 12 6.70 -0.44 9.81
C GLN A 12 6.34 0.55 10.93
N ILE A 13 7.05 1.68 11.05
CA ILE A 13 6.75 2.73 12.03
C ILE A 13 5.34 3.28 11.82
N GLY A 14 4.97 3.60 10.58
CA GLY A 14 3.64 4.07 10.23
C GLY A 14 2.57 3.04 10.59
N TRP A 15 2.77 1.79 10.18
CA TRP A 15 1.83 0.68 10.40
C TRP A 15 1.61 0.41 11.89
N PHE A 16 2.68 0.16 12.65
CA PHE A 16 2.58 -0.07 14.09
C PHE A 16 2.02 1.17 14.81
N GLY A 17 2.40 2.37 14.39
CA GLY A 17 1.87 3.63 14.92
C GLY A 17 0.35 3.69 14.83
N CYS A 18 -0.23 3.43 13.65
CA CYS A 18 -1.69 3.41 13.46
C CYS A 18 -2.38 2.29 14.23
N ILE A 19 -1.83 1.08 14.22
CA ILE A 19 -2.47 -0.08 14.87
C ILE A 19 -2.47 0.11 16.40
N LEU A 20 -1.34 0.49 16.99
CA LEU A 20 -1.24 0.70 18.44
C LEU A 20 -2.04 1.92 18.88
N SER A 21 -2.06 3.00 18.09
CA SER A 21 -2.85 4.18 18.43
C SER A 21 -4.35 3.91 18.36
N ALA A 22 -4.82 3.11 17.41
CA ALA A 22 -6.22 2.70 17.32
C ALA A 22 -6.62 1.84 18.53
N ARG A 23 -5.76 0.92 18.97
CA ARG A 23 -5.97 0.10 20.18
C ARG A 23 -6.16 0.96 21.44
N TRP A 24 -5.49 2.10 21.53
CA TRP A 24 -5.60 3.02 22.68
C TRP A 24 -6.65 4.13 22.48
N ASP A 25 -7.52 4.02 21.47
CA ASP A 25 -8.53 5.04 21.14
C ASP A 25 -7.94 6.43 20.81
N MET A 26 -6.73 6.45 20.24
CA MET A 26 -6.01 7.65 19.83
C MET A 26 -5.67 7.65 18.32
N PRO A 27 -6.64 7.46 17.40
CA PRO A 27 -6.37 7.30 15.97
C PRO A 27 -5.61 8.47 15.35
N LEU A 28 -5.79 9.70 15.87
CA LEU A 28 -5.08 10.89 15.41
C LEU A 28 -3.56 10.80 15.60
N VAL A 29 -3.08 10.10 16.62
CA VAL A 29 -1.65 9.89 16.85
C VAL A 29 -1.06 9.03 15.71
N GLY A 30 -1.75 7.95 15.35
CA GLY A 30 -1.36 7.10 14.22
C GLY A 30 -1.35 7.86 12.90
N ILE A 31 -2.42 8.62 12.63
CA ILE A 31 -2.52 9.48 11.45
C ILE A 31 -1.35 10.48 11.39
N ALA A 32 -1.01 11.11 12.52
CA ALA A 32 0.12 12.04 12.60
C ALA A 32 1.48 11.35 12.36
N ILE A 33 1.68 10.14 12.90
CA ILE A 33 2.89 9.34 12.66
C ILE A 33 3.01 9.02 11.16
N VAL A 34 1.94 8.54 10.53
CA VAL A 34 1.93 8.25 9.09
C VAL A 34 2.18 9.51 8.27
N ALA A 35 1.56 10.64 8.63
CA ALA A 35 1.79 11.91 7.96
C ALA A 35 3.27 12.33 8.04
N ALA A 36 3.92 12.15 9.19
CA ALA A 36 5.36 12.40 9.35
C ALA A 36 6.22 11.44 8.50
N VAL A 37 5.88 10.15 8.46
CA VAL A 37 6.55 9.16 7.59
C VAL A 37 6.43 9.54 6.12
N ILE A 38 5.23 9.92 5.66
CA ILE A 38 4.99 10.35 4.28
C ILE A 38 5.74 11.65 3.97
N ALA A 39 5.72 12.63 4.88
CA ALA A 39 6.47 13.88 4.70
C ALA A 39 7.97 13.63 4.58
N ALA A 40 8.54 12.77 5.43
CA ALA A 40 9.94 12.37 5.35
C ALA A 40 10.25 11.63 4.03
N HIS A 41 9.36 10.73 3.60
CA HIS A 41 9.48 10.03 2.31
C HIS A 41 9.48 11.01 1.13
N LEU A 42 8.52 11.93 1.07
CA LEU A 42 8.44 12.95 0.03
C LEU A 42 9.63 13.90 0.06
N TRP A 43 10.09 14.32 1.24
CA TRP A 43 11.29 15.14 1.39
C TRP A 43 12.53 14.45 0.80
N MET A 44 12.73 13.15 1.07
CA MET A 44 13.81 12.36 0.47
C MET A 44 13.68 12.19 -1.05
N ARG A 45 12.49 12.45 -1.61
CA ARG A 45 12.20 12.48 -3.04
C ARG A 45 12.08 13.89 -3.59
N SER A 46 12.58 14.89 -2.88
CA SER A 46 12.55 16.30 -3.28
C SER A 46 11.14 16.81 -3.58
N TRP A 47 10.16 16.34 -2.81
CA TRP A 47 8.74 16.70 -2.95
C TRP A 47 8.17 16.40 -4.33
N ASP A 48 8.58 15.27 -4.94
CA ASP A 48 8.07 14.84 -6.24
C ASP A 48 6.53 14.77 -6.24
N ARG A 49 5.92 15.71 -6.98
CA ARG A 49 4.45 15.83 -7.10
C ARG A 49 3.82 14.55 -7.64
N ARG A 50 4.50 13.81 -8.51
CA ARG A 50 3.97 12.55 -9.05
C ARG A 50 3.93 11.45 -8.00
N GLU A 51 4.93 11.41 -7.11
CA GLU A 51 4.92 10.52 -5.96
C GLU A 51 3.77 10.88 -5.00
N ALA A 52 3.60 12.16 -4.70
CA ALA A 52 2.52 12.63 -3.83
C ALA A 52 1.13 12.31 -4.41
N LEU A 53 0.95 12.50 -5.73
CA LEU A 53 -0.29 12.12 -6.43
C LEU A 53 -0.53 10.61 -6.41
N ALA A 54 0.52 9.80 -6.57
CA ALA A 54 0.40 8.35 -6.44
C ALA A 54 -0.05 7.96 -5.03
N ILE A 55 0.60 8.48 -3.99
CA ILE A 55 0.22 8.22 -2.58
C ILE A 55 -1.23 8.66 -2.33
N GLY A 56 -1.63 9.84 -2.78
CA GLY A 56 -3.00 10.35 -2.63
C GLY A 56 -4.05 9.51 -3.37
N ALA A 57 -3.73 9.00 -4.56
CA ALA A 57 -4.63 8.09 -5.28
C ALA A 57 -4.80 6.75 -4.54
N ILE A 58 -3.74 6.21 -3.94
CA ILE A 58 -3.80 4.98 -3.15
C ILE A 58 -4.56 5.21 -1.83
N PHE A 59 -4.34 6.34 -1.16
CA PHE A 59 -5.14 6.76 0.00
C PHE A 59 -6.64 6.70 -0.32
N ALA A 60 -7.06 7.37 -1.41
CA ALA A 60 -8.48 7.50 -1.73
C ALA A 60 -9.10 6.18 -2.19
N SER A 61 -8.42 5.44 -3.06
CA SER A 61 -8.91 4.15 -3.55
C SER A 61 -8.99 3.11 -2.43
N GLY A 62 -7.94 3.00 -1.62
CA GLY A 62 -7.90 2.08 -0.49
C GLY A 62 -8.96 2.37 0.57
N ALA A 63 -9.11 3.65 0.95
CA ALA A 63 -10.17 4.04 1.89
C ALA A 63 -11.58 3.70 1.36
N ALA A 64 -11.80 3.83 0.05
CA ALA A 64 -13.06 3.44 -0.57
C ALA A 64 -13.27 1.91 -0.54
N MET A 65 -12.23 1.11 -0.81
CA MET A 65 -12.30 -0.35 -0.78
C MET A 65 -12.63 -0.88 0.62
N ASP A 66 -11.92 -0.40 1.66
CA ASP A 66 -12.19 -0.81 3.03
C ASP A 66 -13.55 -0.30 3.55
N SER A 67 -14.00 0.88 3.09
CA SER A 67 -15.34 1.37 3.43
C SER A 67 -16.44 0.47 2.86
N ILE A 68 -16.22 -0.18 1.71
CA ILE A 68 -17.14 -1.18 1.18
C ILE A 68 -17.20 -2.40 2.11
N LEU A 69 -16.05 -2.90 2.58
CA LEU A 69 -16.01 -4.03 3.51
C LEU A 69 -16.69 -3.72 4.85
N LEU A 70 -16.48 -2.50 5.36
CA LEU A 70 -17.17 -2.01 6.56
C LEU A 70 -18.68 -1.90 6.32
N GLY A 71 -19.11 -1.39 5.17
CA GLY A 71 -20.54 -1.27 4.81
C GLY A 71 -21.26 -2.61 4.70
N PHE A 72 -20.55 -3.67 4.30
CA PHE A 72 -21.05 -5.05 4.34
C PHE A 72 -20.95 -5.70 5.72
N GLY A 73 -20.43 -5.01 6.74
CA GLY A 73 -20.23 -5.55 8.08
C GLY A 73 -19.20 -6.67 8.12
N LEU A 74 -18.25 -6.73 7.18
CA LEU A 74 -17.20 -7.75 7.17
C LEU A 74 -16.04 -7.39 8.10
N LEU A 75 -15.77 -6.10 8.21
CA LEU A 75 -14.85 -5.51 9.17
C LEU A 75 -15.64 -4.72 10.20
N SER A 76 -15.18 -4.72 11.44
CA SER A 76 -15.63 -3.81 12.50
C SER A 76 -14.42 -3.20 13.17
N PHE A 77 -14.64 -2.13 13.91
CA PHE A 77 -13.62 -1.57 14.80
C PHE A 77 -14.08 -1.77 16.24
N GLN A 78 -13.14 -1.72 17.18
CA GLN A 78 -13.53 -1.63 18.60
C GLN A 78 -14.58 -0.53 18.75
N GLU A 79 -15.53 -0.73 19.67
CA GLU A 79 -16.58 0.23 20.04
C GLU A 79 -15.97 1.50 20.68
N SER A 80 -15.14 2.18 19.91
CA SER A 80 -14.45 3.40 20.26
C SER A 80 -15.26 4.55 19.68
N SER A 81 -15.53 5.54 20.53
CA SER A 81 -16.26 6.75 20.17
C SER A 81 -15.48 7.65 19.20
N THR A 82 -14.14 7.55 19.19
CA THR A 82 -13.26 8.45 18.42
C THR A 82 -12.80 7.86 17.09
N VAL A 83 -12.60 6.54 17.00
CA VAL A 83 -12.16 5.86 15.77
C VAL A 83 -13.26 5.81 14.73
N THR A 84 -14.51 5.60 15.14
CA THR A 84 -15.67 5.50 14.23
C THR A 84 -15.81 6.71 13.28
N PRO A 85 -15.82 7.97 13.74
CA PRO A 85 -15.91 9.12 12.83
C PRO A 85 -14.63 9.37 12.01
N LEU A 86 -13.48 8.88 12.47
CA LEU A 86 -12.17 9.08 11.82
C LEU A 86 -11.72 7.86 11.00
N PHE A 87 -12.56 6.84 10.88
CA PHE A 87 -12.20 5.55 10.28
C PHE A 87 -11.63 5.73 8.87
N ALA A 88 -12.34 6.44 8.00
CA ALA A 88 -11.93 6.66 6.61
C ALA A 88 -10.56 7.35 6.52
N LEU A 89 -10.25 8.25 7.47
CA LEU A 89 -8.96 8.94 7.53
C LEU A 89 -7.85 8.03 8.06
N TRP A 90 -8.12 7.24 9.11
CA TRP A 90 -7.16 6.30 9.68
C TRP A 90 -6.78 5.19 8.70
N ILE A 91 -7.79 4.57 8.07
CA ILE A 91 -7.56 3.51 7.08
C ILE A 91 -6.91 4.08 5.82
N GLY A 92 -7.33 5.27 5.39
CA GLY A 92 -6.69 5.99 4.31
C GLY A 92 -5.22 6.25 4.60
N ALA A 93 -4.86 6.62 5.85
CA ALA A 93 -3.47 6.76 6.27
C ALA A 93 -2.69 5.44 6.10
N MET A 94 -3.25 4.30 6.50
CA MET A 94 -2.63 2.98 6.25
C MET A 94 -2.39 2.72 4.77
N TRP A 95 -3.37 3.03 3.91
CA TRP A 95 -3.22 2.92 2.47
C TRP A 95 -2.20 3.91 1.89
N ALA A 96 -2.11 5.12 2.40
CA ALA A 96 -1.10 6.10 2.00
C ALA A 96 0.32 5.64 2.39
N ASN A 97 0.47 5.10 3.61
CA ASN A 97 1.71 4.51 4.08
C ASN A 97 2.15 3.35 3.18
N PHE A 98 1.20 2.47 2.80
CA PHE A 98 1.42 1.45 1.78
C PHE A 98 1.78 2.04 0.41
N GLY A 99 1.09 3.10 -0.05
CA GLY A 99 1.36 3.79 -1.30
C GLY A 99 2.81 4.29 -1.42
N ALA A 100 3.39 4.78 -0.32
CA ALA A 100 4.79 5.23 -0.26
C ALA A 100 5.81 4.09 -0.51
N THR A 101 5.39 2.83 -0.40
CA THR A 101 6.25 1.66 -0.64
C THR A 101 6.25 1.18 -2.09
N LEU A 102 5.24 1.55 -2.89
CA LEU A 102 5.02 1.02 -4.24
C LEU A 102 6.15 1.37 -5.22
N ASN A 103 6.72 2.55 -5.05
CA ASN A 103 7.75 3.10 -5.94
C ASN A 103 9.18 2.87 -5.41
N THR A 104 9.29 2.14 -4.31
CA THR A 104 10.53 1.81 -3.58
C THR A 104 10.55 0.32 -3.27
N SER A 105 9.99 -0.11 -2.15
CA SER A 105 10.05 -1.49 -1.64
C SER A 105 9.37 -2.52 -2.54
N TYR A 106 8.24 -2.16 -3.16
CA TYR A 106 7.52 -3.06 -4.08
C TYR A 106 7.79 -2.77 -5.56
N ARG A 107 8.73 -1.86 -5.88
CA ARG A 107 9.00 -1.47 -7.28
C ARG A 107 9.35 -2.65 -8.18
N TRP A 108 9.97 -3.69 -7.63
CA TRP A 108 10.39 -4.89 -8.36
C TRP A 108 9.22 -5.81 -8.78
N LEU A 109 8.03 -5.62 -8.22
CA LEU A 109 6.81 -6.34 -8.61
C LEU A 109 6.14 -5.76 -9.87
N ARG A 110 6.55 -4.56 -10.31
CA ARG A 110 5.99 -3.94 -11.52
C ARG A 110 6.24 -4.80 -12.75
N GLY A 111 5.19 -5.03 -13.53
CA GLY A 111 5.23 -5.93 -14.70
C GLY A 111 5.16 -7.42 -14.35
N ARG A 112 5.17 -7.79 -13.06
CA ARG A 112 5.01 -9.17 -12.57
C ARG A 112 3.64 -9.33 -11.91
N TRP A 113 2.57 -9.10 -12.67
CA TRP A 113 1.21 -8.92 -12.14
C TRP A 113 0.67 -10.14 -11.38
N ALA A 114 0.95 -11.36 -11.84
CA ALA A 114 0.57 -12.58 -11.13
C ALA A 114 1.28 -12.69 -9.76
N LEU A 115 2.56 -12.31 -9.71
CA LEU A 115 3.31 -12.28 -8.45
C LEU A 115 2.78 -11.18 -7.52
N ALA A 116 2.47 -9.99 -8.06
CA ALA A 116 1.84 -8.92 -7.30
C ALA A 116 0.50 -9.36 -6.69
N ALA A 117 -0.34 -10.06 -7.47
CA ALA A 117 -1.61 -10.61 -7.01
C ALA A 117 -1.40 -11.62 -5.87
N ALA A 118 -0.42 -12.53 -6.00
CA ALA A 118 -0.09 -13.49 -4.93
C ALA A 118 0.41 -12.81 -3.66
N PHE A 119 1.24 -11.76 -3.79
CA PHE A 119 1.67 -10.93 -2.65
C PHE A 119 0.50 -10.22 -1.98
N GLY A 120 -0.47 -9.73 -2.75
CA GLY A 120 -1.71 -9.15 -2.22
C GLY A 120 -2.55 -10.19 -1.48
N LEU A 121 -2.81 -11.33 -2.11
CA LEU A 121 -3.61 -12.44 -1.55
C LEU A 121 -3.10 -12.90 -0.17
N VAL A 122 -1.78 -12.91 0.03
CA VAL A 122 -1.19 -13.34 1.31
C VAL A 122 -0.98 -12.15 2.24
N GLY A 123 -0.34 -11.08 1.75
CA GLY A 123 0.08 -9.94 2.56
C GLY A 123 -1.08 -9.12 3.10
N GLY A 124 -2.12 -8.91 2.28
CA GLY A 124 -3.33 -8.20 2.64
C GLY A 124 -4.04 -8.85 3.83
N PRO A 125 -4.64 -10.04 3.70
CA PRO A 125 -5.29 -10.73 4.80
C PRO A 125 -4.41 -10.86 6.06
N THR A 126 -3.10 -11.09 5.90
CA THR A 126 -2.17 -11.18 7.04
C THR A 126 -2.05 -9.86 7.80
N THR A 127 -2.06 -8.70 7.13
CA THR A 127 -2.01 -7.41 7.84
C THR A 127 -3.29 -7.14 8.64
N TYR A 128 -4.47 -7.49 8.12
CA TYR A 128 -5.73 -7.33 8.86
C TYR A 128 -5.80 -8.30 10.03
N TYR A 129 -5.32 -9.53 9.85
CA TYR A 129 -5.19 -10.50 10.93
C TYR A 129 -4.30 -9.99 12.07
N ALA A 130 -3.14 -9.41 11.73
CA ALA A 130 -2.24 -8.83 12.73
C ALA A 130 -2.92 -7.65 13.46
N GLY A 131 -3.60 -6.77 12.73
CA GLY A 131 -4.39 -5.68 13.33
C GLY A 131 -5.50 -6.20 14.26
N MET A 132 -6.17 -7.29 13.88
CA MET A 132 -7.17 -7.95 14.72
C MET A 132 -6.55 -8.54 15.99
N LYS A 133 -5.42 -9.24 15.88
CA LYS A 133 -4.69 -9.78 17.04
C LYS A 133 -4.15 -8.71 17.98
N LEU A 134 -3.85 -7.53 17.45
CA LEU A 134 -3.42 -6.38 18.23
C LEU A 134 -4.61 -5.57 18.80
N GLY A 135 -5.85 -5.96 18.50
CA GLY A 135 -7.06 -5.32 19.03
C GLY A 135 -7.45 -4.04 18.31
N ALA A 136 -6.86 -3.71 17.15
CA ALA A 136 -7.22 -2.53 16.39
C ALA A 136 -8.39 -2.76 15.42
N ILE A 137 -8.62 -4.01 15.00
CA ILE A 137 -9.64 -4.40 14.02
C ILE A 137 -10.49 -5.53 14.61
N GLY A 138 -11.79 -5.50 14.40
CA GLY A 138 -12.72 -6.58 14.68
C GLY A 138 -13.17 -7.27 13.39
N PHE A 139 -13.40 -8.57 13.46
CA PHE A 139 -14.11 -9.32 12.42
C PHE A 139 -15.49 -9.67 12.94
N HIS A 140 -16.52 -9.53 12.10
CA HIS A 140 -17.88 -9.96 12.45
C HIS A 140 -18.02 -11.50 12.44
N GLU A 141 -19.17 -11.99 12.91
CA GLU A 141 -19.44 -13.41 13.18
C GLU A 141 -19.12 -14.34 12.00
N SER A 142 -19.28 -13.89 10.76
CA SER A 142 -18.98 -14.68 9.56
C SER A 142 -17.54 -14.48 9.06
N GLN A 143 -16.56 -14.87 9.87
CA GLN A 143 -15.14 -14.66 9.58
C GLN A 143 -14.69 -15.19 8.20
N HIS A 144 -15.27 -16.28 7.71
CA HIS A 144 -14.91 -16.86 6.41
C HIS A 144 -15.21 -15.91 5.23
N TRP A 145 -16.29 -15.14 5.28
CA TRP A 145 -16.59 -14.12 4.27
C TRP A 145 -15.63 -12.95 4.35
N THR A 146 -15.22 -12.54 5.56
CA THR A 146 -14.20 -11.50 5.76
C THR A 146 -12.87 -11.92 5.14
N TRP A 147 -12.42 -13.16 5.39
CA TRP A 147 -11.18 -13.68 4.81
C TRP A 147 -11.23 -13.76 3.29
N LEU A 148 -12.34 -14.25 2.73
CA LEU A 148 -12.52 -14.31 1.28
C LEU A 148 -12.53 -12.90 0.66
N ALA A 149 -13.25 -11.97 1.27
CA ALA A 149 -13.34 -10.60 0.78
C ALA A 149 -11.98 -9.89 0.82
N LEU A 150 -11.25 -9.97 1.93
CA LEU A 150 -9.88 -9.44 2.04
C LEU A 150 -8.93 -10.09 1.01
N GLY A 151 -9.07 -11.40 0.80
CA GLY A 151 -8.29 -12.11 -0.19
C GLY A 151 -8.54 -11.58 -1.61
N ILE A 152 -9.81 -11.43 -2.00
CA ILE A 152 -10.21 -10.89 -3.31
C ILE A 152 -9.76 -9.43 -3.44
N GLU A 153 -10.06 -8.61 -2.43
CA GLU A 153 -9.72 -7.19 -2.39
C GLU A 153 -8.23 -7.00 -2.64
N TRP A 154 -7.36 -7.64 -1.86
CA TRP A 154 -5.93 -7.42 -1.98
C TRP A 154 -5.28 -8.09 -3.19
N THR A 155 -5.84 -9.20 -3.67
CA THR A 155 -5.44 -9.80 -4.96
C THR A 155 -5.60 -8.80 -6.10
N ILE A 156 -6.63 -7.96 -6.04
CA ILE A 156 -6.92 -6.92 -7.05
C ILE A 156 -6.18 -5.62 -6.72
N ALA A 157 -6.19 -5.18 -5.46
CA ALA A 157 -5.65 -3.90 -5.02
C ALA A 157 -4.14 -3.82 -5.26
N MET A 158 -3.39 -4.87 -4.94
CA MET A 158 -1.93 -4.88 -5.06
C MET A 158 -1.43 -4.62 -6.51
N PRO A 159 -1.84 -5.39 -7.54
CA PRO A 159 -1.43 -5.12 -8.91
C PRO A 159 -1.97 -3.78 -9.44
N LEU A 160 -3.21 -3.39 -9.10
CA LEU A 160 -3.77 -2.10 -9.51
C LEU A 160 -3.01 -0.91 -8.90
N ALA A 161 -2.65 -1.00 -7.62
CA ALA A 161 -1.88 0.03 -6.93
C ALA A 161 -0.49 0.19 -7.56
N LEU A 162 0.20 -0.92 -7.84
CA LEU A 162 1.49 -0.90 -8.55
C LEU A 162 1.37 -0.31 -9.96
N TRP A 163 0.31 -0.65 -10.69
CA TRP A 163 0.04 -0.11 -12.01
C TRP A 163 -0.24 1.40 -11.97
N ALA A 164 -1.10 1.85 -11.06
CA ALA A 164 -1.45 3.26 -10.88
C ALA A 164 -0.22 4.07 -10.49
N ALA A 165 0.56 3.58 -9.53
CA ALA A 165 1.78 4.25 -9.08
C ALA A 165 2.83 4.32 -10.20
N ALA A 166 2.94 3.28 -11.04
CA ALA A 166 3.82 3.28 -12.21
C ALA A 166 3.35 4.28 -13.29
N ARG A 167 2.04 4.33 -13.57
CA ARG A 167 1.42 5.28 -14.52
C ARG A 167 1.65 6.72 -14.07
N LEU A 168 1.38 7.04 -12.80
CA LEU A 168 1.48 8.40 -12.26
C LEU A 168 2.92 8.89 -12.16
N THR A 169 3.88 8.00 -11.89
CA THR A 169 5.31 8.34 -11.87
C THR A 169 5.99 8.30 -13.24
N GLY A 170 5.27 7.91 -14.30
CA GLY A 170 5.79 7.88 -15.67
C GLY A 170 6.77 6.74 -15.95
N TRP A 171 6.67 5.64 -15.20
CA TRP A 171 7.49 4.45 -15.46
C TRP A 171 7.18 3.84 -16.82
N ARG A 172 8.22 3.49 -17.57
CA ARG A 172 8.14 2.72 -18.82
C ARG A 172 8.84 1.38 -18.62
N PRO A 173 8.24 0.24 -19.04
CA PRO A 173 8.96 -1.01 -19.09
C PRO A 173 10.19 -0.82 -19.99
N ALA A 174 11.34 -1.36 -19.57
CA ALA A 174 12.52 -1.39 -20.42
C ALA A 174 12.11 -2.05 -21.74
N LYS A 175 12.36 -1.37 -22.88
CA LYS A 175 12.23 -2.04 -24.17
C LYS A 175 13.16 -3.25 -24.11
N LEU A 176 12.64 -4.44 -24.40
CA LEU A 176 13.45 -5.61 -24.70
C LEU A 176 14.19 -5.30 -26.01
N THR A 177 15.26 -4.51 -25.96
CA THR A 177 16.13 -4.26 -27.12
C THR A 177 17.03 -5.48 -27.28
N GLY A 178 16.45 -6.55 -27.82
CA GLY A 178 17.20 -7.57 -28.55
C GLY A 178 17.35 -7.11 -30.00
N SER A 179 18.10 -6.04 -30.24
CA SER A 179 18.68 -5.81 -31.56
C SER A 179 20.08 -6.42 -31.48
N PRO A 180 20.37 -7.52 -32.20
CA PRO A 180 21.74 -8.02 -32.28
C PRO A 180 22.65 -6.91 -32.81
N PRO A 181 23.91 -6.85 -32.38
CA PRO A 181 24.86 -5.89 -32.95
C PRO A 181 24.88 -6.07 -34.47
N ALA A 182 24.76 -4.97 -35.21
CA ALA A 182 24.96 -4.99 -36.65
C ALA A 182 26.31 -5.65 -36.92
N SER A 183 26.30 -6.71 -37.72
CA SER A 183 27.53 -7.31 -38.22
C SER A 183 28.34 -6.21 -38.91
N PRO A 184 29.66 -6.13 -38.67
CA PRO A 184 30.51 -5.29 -39.51
C PRO A 184 30.44 -5.88 -40.93
N GLU A 185 29.64 -5.24 -41.80
CA GLU A 185 29.76 -5.46 -43.24
C GLU A 185 31.18 -5.06 -43.62
N GLY A 186 31.86 -5.99 -44.30
CA GLY A 186 33.28 -5.92 -44.55
C GLY A 186 33.60 -4.84 -45.57
N ASP A 187 34.37 -3.85 -45.13
CA ASP A 187 35.31 -3.15 -45.99
C ASP A 187 36.49 -4.10 -46.28
N VAL A 188 36.38 -4.92 -47.31
CA VAL A 188 37.55 -5.49 -48.00
C VAL A 188 37.25 -5.61 -49.50
N ALA A 189 37.95 -4.75 -50.25
CA ALA A 189 38.31 -4.79 -51.68
C ALA A 189 37.23 -4.50 -52.73
#